data_AF-A0A011PAF2-F1
#
_entry.id   AF-A0A011PAF2-F1
#
_cell.length_a   1.000
_cell.length_b   1.000
_cell.length_c   1.000
_cell.angle_alpha   90.00
_cell.angle_beta   90.00
_cell.angle_gamma   90.00
#
_symmetry.space_group_name_H-M   'P 1'
#
loop_
_entity.id
_entity.type
_entity.pdbx_description
1 polymer ?
#
loop_
_entity_poly.entity_id
_entity_poly.type
_entity_poly.pdbx_seq_one_letter_code
_entity_poly.pdbx_strand_id
1 'polypeptide(L)'
;MAISGKTLTHCFCKPWGVIYALGTRKVSNSGEHGVVVVRTEALRELEASIGATSASPGKPLTTTERKTLLTIIAALCDYSAIKHQDRGAAAKIATMTDEIGASVTDDTIRGVLAKIPDALAIRMK
;
A
#
# COMPACT_ATOMS: atom_id res chain seq x y z
N MET A 1 -61.86 21.54 3.21
CA MET A 1 -60.48 21.60 2.65
C MET A 1 -59.61 20.71 3.52
N ALA A 2 -59.47 19.43 3.17
CA ALA A 2 -58.72 18.44 3.93
C ALA A 2 -57.67 17.83 3.00
N ILE A 3 -56.40 18.06 3.32
CA ILE A 3 -55.26 17.70 2.47
C ILE A 3 -54.83 16.26 2.76
N SER A 4 -54.82 15.49 1.68
CA SER A 4 -54.23 14.17 1.45
C SER A 4 -52.82 14.01 2.03
N GLY A 5 -52.54 12.85 2.59
CA GLY A 5 -51.20 12.46 3.02
C GLY A 5 -51.03 10.96 3.22
N LYS A 6 -51.23 10.16 2.16
CA LYS A 6 -50.74 8.78 2.11
C LYS A 6 -49.22 8.81 2.24
N THR A 7 -48.67 8.23 3.30
CA THR A 7 -47.28 7.77 3.33
C THR A 7 -47.30 6.27 3.54
N LEU A 8 -47.02 5.57 2.45
CA LEU A 8 -46.72 4.15 2.47
C LEU A 8 -45.53 3.92 3.40
N THR A 9 -45.79 3.18 4.47
CA THR A 9 -44.79 2.42 5.21
C THR A 9 -44.25 1.33 4.31
N HIS A 10 -43.19 1.63 3.56
CA HIS A 10 -42.28 0.58 3.10
C HIS A 10 -41.23 0.38 4.19
N CYS A 11 -41.49 -0.62 5.04
CA CYS A 11 -40.51 -1.18 5.94
C CYS A 11 -39.37 -1.79 5.11
N PHE A 12 -38.26 -1.07 4.96
CA PHE A 12 -37.03 -1.66 4.46
C PHE A 12 -36.29 -2.30 5.64
N CYS A 13 -36.58 -3.58 5.88
CA CYS A 13 -35.86 -4.41 6.84
C CYS A 13 -34.51 -4.81 6.23
N LYS A 14 -33.41 -4.16 6.66
CA LYS A 14 -32.05 -4.67 6.40
C LYS A 14 -31.68 -5.68 7.51
N PRO A 15 -30.82 -6.69 7.23
CA PRO A 15 -30.60 -7.82 8.13
C PRO A 15 -29.60 -7.55 9.28
N TRP A 16 -29.13 -6.31 9.44
CA TRP A 16 -28.11 -5.97 10.43
C TRP A 16 -28.65 -4.84 11.32
N GLY A 17 -29.05 -5.22 12.53
CA GLY A 17 -29.74 -4.37 13.49
C GLY A 17 -28.86 -3.29 14.10
N VAL A 18 -28.77 -2.14 13.44
CA VAL A 18 -28.26 -0.92 14.06
C VAL A 18 -29.24 0.22 13.83
N ILE A 19 -29.99 0.55 14.88
CA ILE A 19 -30.85 1.72 14.94
C ILE A 19 -29.98 2.88 15.44
N TYR A 20 -29.62 3.81 14.55
CA TYR A 20 -28.99 5.07 14.99
C TYR A 20 -30.08 6.07 15.35
N ALA A 21 -30.29 6.29 16.64
CA ALA A 21 -31.13 7.35 17.15
C ALA A 21 -30.46 8.71 16.87
N LEU A 22 -31.08 9.55 16.04
CA LEU A 22 -30.72 10.96 15.88
C LEU A 22 -31.10 11.72 17.15
N GLY A 23 -30.22 11.66 18.16
CA GLY A 23 -30.30 12.49 19.36
C GLY A 23 -29.44 13.74 19.18
N THR A 24 -30.05 14.91 19.02
CA THR A 24 -29.34 16.20 19.16
C THR A 24 -29.04 16.43 20.64
N ARG A 25 -27.85 16.06 21.09
CA ARG A 25 -27.41 16.30 22.46
C ARG A 25 -26.40 17.46 22.50
N LYS A 26 -26.78 18.50 23.26
CA LYS A 26 -25.94 19.62 23.66
C LYS A 26 -24.74 19.07 24.44
N VAL A 27 -23.52 19.28 23.93
CA VAL A 27 -22.28 18.89 24.61
C VAL A 27 -21.83 20.05 25.48
N SER A 28 -21.90 19.86 26.79
CA SER A 28 -21.28 20.73 27.79
C SER A 28 -19.82 20.31 27.95
N ASN A 29 -18.90 21.27 27.78
CA ASN A 29 -17.45 21.07 27.81
C ASN A 29 -16.92 21.06 29.25
N SER A 30 -16.17 20.02 29.63
CA SER A 30 -15.27 20.04 30.78
C SER A 30 -14.19 18.96 30.62
N GLY A 31 -12.92 19.38 30.71
CA GLY A 31 -11.77 18.48 30.92
C GLY A 31 -11.06 17.97 29.67
N GLU A 32 -9.94 18.63 29.35
CA GLU A 32 -8.68 18.18 28.72
C GLU A 32 -8.58 16.82 27.99
N HIS A 33 -9.58 16.41 27.21
CA HIS A 33 -9.42 15.49 26.08
C HIS A 33 -10.48 15.86 25.04
N GLY A 34 -10.07 16.68 24.07
CA GLY A 34 -10.98 17.20 23.05
C GLY A 34 -11.53 16.08 22.16
N VAL A 35 -12.80 15.77 22.32
CA VAL A 35 -13.51 14.88 21.38
C VAL A 35 -13.82 15.70 20.13
N VAL A 36 -13.09 15.42 19.05
CA VAL A 36 -13.37 16.02 17.73
C VAL A 36 -14.51 15.23 17.09
N VAL A 37 -15.70 15.81 17.09
CA VAL A 37 -16.85 15.25 16.36
C VAL A 37 -16.77 15.71 14.91
N VAL A 38 -16.21 14.86 14.05
CA VAL A 38 -16.15 15.08 12.61
C VAL A 38 -17.46 14.63 11.97
N ARG A 39 -17.99 15.41 11.03
CA ARG A 39 -19.13 14.96 10.23
C ARG A 39 -18.70 13.81 9.31
N THR A 40 -19.50 12.75 9.25
CA THR A 40 -19.17 11.54 8.49
C THR A 40 -18.84 11.80 7.01
N GLU A 41 -19.47 12.79 6.39
CA GLU A 41 -19.20 13.22 5.02
C GLU A 41 -17.81 13.85 4.84
N ALA A 42 -17.37 14.67 5.81
CA ALA A 42 -16.05 15.28 5.78
C ALA A 42 -14.94 14.21 5.94
N LEU A 43 -15.21 13.16 6.72
CA LEU A 43 -14.30 12.02 6.83
C LEU A 43 -14.17 11.26 5.50
N ARG A 44 -15.29 11.05 4.79
CA ARG A 44 -15.30 10.38 3.48
C ARG A 44 -14.63 11.21 2.38
N GLU A 45 -14.78 12.53 2.41
CA GLU A 45 -14.09 13.45 1.49
C GLU A 45 -12.56 13.42 1.71
N LEU A 46 -12.12 13.37 2.97
CA LEU A 46 -10.70 13.23 3.31
C LEU A 46 -10.12 11.89 2.83
N GLU A 47 -10.81 10.78 3.12
CA GLU A 47 -10.40 9.44 2.66
C GLU A 47 -10.27 9.39 1.13
N ALA A 48 -11.22 9.99 0.40
CA ALA A 48 -11.17 10.08 -1.06
C ALA A 48 -9.96 10.91 -1.54
N SER A 49 -9.65 12.02 -0.88
CA SER A 49 -8.51 12.87 -1.24
C SER A 49 -7.14 12.20 -1.02
N ILE A 50 -6.99 11.44 0.08
CA ILE A 50 -5.76 10.71 0.40
C ILE A 50 -5.60 9.53 -0.56
N GLY A 51 -6.68 8.78 -0.82
CA GLY A 51 -6.68 7.67 -1.77
C GLY A 51 -6.28 8.10 -3.18
N ALA A 52 -6.75 9.26 -3.63
CA ALA A 52 -6.45 9.81 -4.96
C ALA A 52 -4.98 10.22 -5.17
N THR A 53 -4.24 10.51 -4.09
CA THR A 53 -2.84 10.97 -4.18
C THR A 53 -1.84 9.83 -4.37
N SER A 54 -2.21 8.60 -4.01
CA SER A 54 -1.30 7.43 -4.01
C SER A 54 -1.22 6.67 -5.35
N ALA A 55 -2.04 7.04 -6.35
CA ALA A 55 -2.23 6.28 -7.58
C ALA A 55 -1.64 6.96 -8.83
N SER A 56 -0.53 7.70 -8.68
CA SER A 56 0.27 8.05 -9.86
C SER A 56 1.07 6.80 -10.27
N PRO A 57 0.83 6.20 -11.45
CA PRO A 57 1.70 5.15 -11.95
C PRO A 57 3.09 5.77 -12.14
N GLY A 58 4.00 5.46 -11.21
CA GLY A 58 5.36 5.97 -11.24
C GLY A 58 5.99 5.78 -12.61
N LYS A 59 6.82 6.73 -13.04
CA LYS A 59 7.50 6.67 -14.34
C LYS A 59 8.18 5.31 -14.50
N PRO A 60 7.98 4.61 -15.63
CA PRO A 60 8.64 3.33 -15.86
C PRO A 60 10.15 3.52 -15.86
N LEU A 61 10.88 2.66 -15.15
CA LEU A 61 12.33 2.70 -15.09
C LEU A 61 12.93 2.56 -16.50
N THR A 62 13.81 3.48 -16.84
CA THR A 62 14.56 3.45 -18.09
C THR A 62 15.53 2.26 -18.10
N THR A 63 15.98 1.85 -19.29
CA THR A 63 16.95 0.76 -19.45
C THR A 63 18.27 1.04 -18.73
N THR A 64 18.69 2.30 -18.69
CA THR A 64 19.92 2.75 -18.04
C THR A 64 19.80 2.64 -16.52
N GLU A 65 18.71 3.15 -15.94
CA GLU A 65 18.47 3.08 -14.49
C GLU A 65 18.43 1.62 -14.02
N ARG A 66 17.70 0.77 -14.75
CA ARG A 66 17.61 -0.67 -14.44
C ARG A 66 18.97 -1.35 -14.44
N LYS A 67 19.81 -1.08 -15.45
CA LYS A 67 21.17 -1.66 -15.55
C LYS A 67 22.07 -1.15 -14.44
N THR A 68 21.96 0.13 -14.08
CA THR A 68 22.70 0.71 -12.95
C THR A 68 22.30 0.02 -11.63
N LEU A 69 21.01 -0.18 -11.36
CA LEU A 69 20.54 -0.89 -10.17
C LEU A 69 21.06 -2.34 -10.12
N LEU A 70 21.01 -3.06 -11.25
CA LEU A 70 21.55 -4.43 -11.33
C LEU A 70 23.06 -4.49 -11.06
N THR A 71 23.80 -3.48 -11.51
CA THR A 71 25.24 -3.36 -11.25
C THR A 71 25.53 -3.12 -9.77
N ILE A 72 24.75 -2.25 -9.12
CA ILE A 72 24.86 -1.98 -7.68
C ILE A 72 24.57 -3.26 -6.88
N ILE A 73 23.51 -3.98 -7.23
CA ILE A 73 23.17 -5.26 -6.60
C ILE A 73 24.32 -6.26 -6.75
N ALA A 74 24.92 -6.37 -7.94
CA ALA A 74 26.06 -7.25 -8.18
C ALA A 74 27.25 -6.93 -7.26
N ALA A 75 27.58 -5.64 -7.09
CA ALA A 75 28.64 -5.20 -6.20
C ALA A 75 28.35 -5.51 -4.73
N LEU A 76 27.10 -5.35 -4.28
CA LEU A 76 26.68 -5.68 -2.91
C LEU A 76 26.69 -7.18 -2.65
N CYS A 77 26.32 -7.99 -3.64
CA CYS A 77 26.43 -9.44 -3.57
C CYS A 77 27.90 -9.87 -3.41
N ASP A 78 28.82 -9.29 -4.19
CA ASP A 78 30.24 -9.56 -4.09
C ASP A 78 30.82 -9.13 -2.73
N TYR A 79 30.44 -7.95 -2.24
CA TYR A 79 30.80 -7.46 -0.90
C TYR A 79 30.36 -8.41 0.22
N SER A 80 29.17 -9.01 0.08
CA SER A 80 28.62 -9.95 1.06
C SER A 80 29.12 -11.38 0.87
N ALA A 81 30.09 -11.61 -0.03
CA ALA A 81 30.59 -12.92 -0.44
C ALA A 81 29.48 -13.86 -0.95
N ILE A 82 28.40 -13.30 -1.50
CA ILE A 82 27.30 -14.05 -2.14
C ILE A 82 27.53 -14.01 -3.64
N LYS A 83 27.89 -15.15 -4.23
CA LYS A 83 27.94 -15.28 -5.68
C LYS A 83 26.51 -15.33 -6.21
N HIS A 84 26.08 -14.27 -6.88
CA HIS A 84 24.76 -14.14 -7.51
C HIS A 84 24.40 -15.25 -8.52
N GLN A 85 25.39 -16.04 -8.98
CA GLN A 85 25.20 -17.18 -9.89
C GLN A 85 24.96 -18.51 -9.16
N ASP A 86 25.19 -18.56 -7.85
CA ASP A 86 25.03 -19.79 -7.07
C ASP A 86 23.55 -20.14 -6.89
N ARG A 87 23.22 -21.43 -6.93
CA ARG A 87 21.84 -21.94 -6.75
C ARG A 87 21.19 -21.48 -5.44
N GLY A 88 22.00 -21.26 -4.39
CA GLY A 88 21.53 -20.83 -3.07
C GLY A 88 21.51 -19.32 -2.85
N ALA A 89 21.93 -18.51 -3.82
CA ALA A 89 21.99 -17.06 -3.66
C ALA A 89 20.60 -16.45 -3.49
N ALA A 90 19.63 -16.88 -4.30
CA ALA A 90 18.26 -16.38 -4.24
C ALA A 90 17.59 -16.69 -2.88
N ALA A 91 17.77 -17.90 -2.35
CA ALA A 91 17.22 -18.29 -1.06
C ALA A 91 17.83 -17.49 0.11
N LYS A 92 19.15 -17.27 0.09
CA LYS A 92 19.82 -16.41 1.08
C LYS A 92 19.30 -14.98 1.03
N ILE A 93 19.13 -14.42 -0.16
CA ILE A 93 18.60 -13.07 -0.33
C ILE A 93 17.15 -13.01 0.13
N ALA A 94 16.32 -14.02 -0.14
CA ALA A 94 14.95 -14.07 0.36
C ALA A 94 14.89 -14.02 1.89
N THR A 95 15.75 -14.79 2.58
CA THR A 95 15.86 -14.70 4.04
C THR A 95 16.28 -13.30 4.51
N MET A 96 17.27 -12.68 3.86
CA MET A 96 17.68 -11.30 4.19
C MET A 96 16.56 -10.29 3.95
N THR A 97 15.72 -10.47 2.93
CA THR A 97 14.59 -9.58 2.69
C THR A 97 13.45 -9.80 3.68
N ASP A 98 13.27 -11.02 4.16
CA ASP A 98 12.34 -11.34 5.25
C ASP A 98 12.77 -10.69 6.57
N GLU A 99 14.07 -10.69 6.89
CA GLU A 99 14.62 -10.06 8.10
C GLU A 99 14.37 -8.55 8.17
N ILE A 100 14.32 -7.86 7.03
CA ILE A 100 14.00 -6.42 6.95
C ILE A 100 12.50 -6.14 6.82
N GLY A 101 11.65 -7.17 6.86
CA GLY A 101 10.19 -7.05 6.71
C GLY A 101 9.71 -6.75 5.29
N ALA A 102 10.54 -6.99 4.28
CA ALA A 102 10.25 -6.73 2.87
C ALA A 102 10.35 -8.03 2.04
N SER A 103 9.57 -9.05 2.42
CA SER A 103 9.65 -10.39 1.84
C SER A 103 9.57 -10.41 0.31
N VAL A 104 10.49 -11.11 -0.34
CA VAL A 104 10.51 -11.31 -1.80
C VAL A 104 10.72 -12.79 -2.09
N THR A 105 9.95 -13.34 -3.03
CA THR A 105 10.03 -14.78 -3.36
C THR A 105 11.34 -15.15 -4.06
N ASP A 106 11.83 -16.38 -3.82
CA ASP A 106 13.04 -16.93 -4.46
C ASP A 106 12.98 -16.82 -5.97
N ASP A 107 11.83 -17.17 -6.58
CA ASP A 107 11.64 -17.11 -8.04
C ASP A 107 11.80 -15.69 -8.59
N THR A 108 11.28 -14.69 -7.88
CA THR A 108 11.42 -13.29 -8.27
C THR A 108 12.87 -12.85 -8.21
N ILE A 109 13.56 -13.19 -7.12
CA ILE A 109 14.98 -12.85 -6.93
C ILE A 109 15.82 -13.53 -8.01
N ARG A 110 15.59 -14.81 -8.27
CA ARG A 110 16.29 -15.58 -9.32
C ARG A 110 16.14 -14.92 -10.69
N GLY A 111 14.93 -14.46 -11.03
CA GLY A 111 14.66 -13.72 -12.26
C GLY A 111 15.40 -12.38 -12.36
N VAL A 112 15.66 -11.72 -11.23
CA VAL A 112 16.47 -10.49 -11.16
C VAL A 112 17.95 -10.81 -11.30
N LEU A 113 18.46 -11.79 -10.54
CA LEU A 113 19.88 -12.18 -10.56
C LEU A 113 20.32 -12.66 -11.95
N ALA A 114 19.45 -13.35 -12.69
CA ALA A 114 19.72 -13.79 -14.06
C ALA A 114 20.02 -12.65 -15.04
N LYS A 115 19.62 -11.40 -14.74
CA LYS A 115 19.83 -10.22 -15.59
C LYS A 115 21.14 -9.49 -15.28
N ILE A 116 21.82 -9.85 -14.18
CA ILE A 116 23.07 -9.20 -13.76
C ILE A 116 24.19 -9.35 -14.80
N PRO A 117 24.45 -10.53 -15.40
CA PRO A 117 25.54 -10.69 -16.35
C PRO A 117 25.45 -9.75 -17.56
N ASP A 118 24.23 -9.55 -18.09
CA ASP A 118 23.97 -8.60 -19.19
C ASP A 118 24.25 -7.15 -18.77
N ALA A 119 23.85 -6.77 -17.55
CA ALA A 119 24.09 -5.43 -17.04
C ALA A 119 25.60 -5.13 -16.85
N LEU A 120 26.37 -6.10 -16.37
CA LEU A 120 27.82 -5.97 -16.17
C LEU A 120 28.57 -5.86 -17.50
N ALA A 121 28.22 -6.69 -18.48
CA ALA A 121 28.87 -6.70 -19.81
C ALA A 121 28.84 -5.32 -20.50
N ILE A 122 27.80 -4.52 -20.23
CA ILE A 122 27.62 -3.20 -20.83
C ILE A 122 28.44 -2.12 -20.11
N ARG A 123 28.64 -2.25 -18.80
CA ARG A 123 29.34 -1.26 -17.96
C ARG A 123 30.85 -1.47 -17.89
N MET A 124 31.31 -2.69 -18.13
CA MET A 124 32.74 -3.04 -18.16
C MET A 124 33.39 -2.85 -19.55
N LYS A 125 32.63 -2.34 -20.53
CA LYS A 125 33.12 -1.93 -21.84
C LYS A 125 33.67 -0.50 -21.78
#